data_AF-A0A0D6ZCU4-F1
#
_entry.id   AF-A0A0D6ZCU4-F1
#
_cell.length_a   1.000
_cell.length_b   1.000
_cell.length_c   1.000
_cell.angle_alpha   90.00
_cell.angle_beta   90.00
_cell.angle_gamma   90.00
#
_symmetry.space_group_name_H-M   'P 1'
#
loop_
_entity.id
_entity.type
_entity.pdbx_description
1 polymer ?
#
loop_
_entity_poly.entity_id
_entity_poly.type
_entity_poly.pdbx_seq_one_letter_code
_entity_poly.pdbx_strand_id
1 'polypeptide(L)'
;MDSVILVTFKIKGIPIPIKIASTTEPSKDQILKKITDLANGYDLSGQIQFKKLLIEHGHKMYIYEIGDKKCIVLVERLEKIKEFEEMGS
;
A
#
# COMPACT_ATOMS: atom_id res chain seq x y z
N MET A 1 6.49 21.72 -2.04
CA MET A 1 6.07 21.05 -0.79
C MET A 1 6.49 19.59 -0.88
N ASP A 2 7.30 19.12 0.06
CA ASP A 2 7.65 17.70 0.15
C ASP A 2 6.44 16.90 0.62
N SER A 3 6.03 15.92 -0.17
CA SER A 3 4.94 14.99 0.19
C SER A 3 5.49 13.57 0.24
N VAL A 4 5.04 12.79 1.21
CA VAL A 4 5.35 11.35 1.31
C VAL A 4 4.12 10.56 0.90
N ILE A 5 4.32 9.50 0.15
CA ILE A 5 3.26 8.58 -0.25
C ILE A 5 3.32 7.38 0.70
N LEU A 6 2.24 7.17 1.43
CA LEU A 6 2.04 6.01 2.28
C LEU A 6 1.26 4.95 1.49
N VAL A 7 1.84 3.76 1.38
CA VAL A 7 1.21 2.61 0.73
C VAL A 7 0.92 1.56 1.80
N THR A 8 -0.36 1.28 2.01
CA THR A 8 -0.84 0.32 3.01
C THR A 8 -1.42 -0.92 2.33
N PHE A 9 -0.87 -2.09 2.62
CA PHE A 9 -1.35 -3.40 2.16
C PHE A 9 -2.12 -4.08 3.29
N LYS A 10 -3.38 -4.43 3.05
CA LYS A 10 -4.22 -5.20 3.97
C LYS A 10 -4.73 -6.45 3.28
N ILE A 11 -4.34 -7.62 3.78
CA ILE A 11 -4.77 -8.92 3.25
C ILE A 11 -5.71 -9.56 4.27
N LYS A 12 -6.90 -9.96 3.84
CA LYS A 12 -7.88 -10.63 4.71
C LYS A 12 -7.28 -11.93 5.26
N GLY A 13 -7.28 -12.08 6.59
CA GLY A 13 -6.67 -13.20 7.29
C GLY A 13 -5.26 -12.93 7.82
N ILE A 14 -4.61 -11.82 7.42
CA ILE A 14 -3.35 -11.36 8.00
C ILE A 14 -3.65 -10.23 9.00
N PRO A 15 -3.23 -10.36 10.27
CA PRO A 15 -3.67 -9.47 11.34
C PRO A 15 -3.10 -8.05 11.24
N ILE A 16 -1.91 -7.88 10.67
CA ILE A 16 -1.20 -6.60 10.65
C ILE A 16 -1.11 -6.07 9.22
N PRO A 17 -1.57 -4.84 8.94
CA PRO A 17 -1.37 -4.22 7.64
C PRO A 17 0.10 -3.83 7.45
N ILE A 18 0.64 -4.09 6.26
CA ILE A 18 2.01 -3.69 5.91
C ILE A 18 1.97 -2.26 5.36
N LYS A 19 2.79 -1.37 5.91
CA LYS A 19 2.87 0.03 5.50
C LYS A 19 4.25 0.33 4.92
N ILE A 20 4.29 1.05 3.80
CA ILE A 20 5.53 1.44 3.11
C ILE A 20 5.46 2.93 2.82
N ALA A 21 6.48 3.67 3.22
CA ALA A 21 6.65 5.07 2.82
C ALA A 21 7.47 5.14 1.53
N SER A 22 7.05 6.00 0.60
CA SER A 22 7.71 6.25 -0.67
C SER A 22 7.68 7.73 -1.00
N THR A 23 8.68 8.24 -1.71
CA THR A 23 8.67 9.60 -2.26
C THR A 23 7.91 9.69 -3.58
N THR A 24 7.68 8.56 -4.25
CA THR A 24 6.99 8.46 -5.53
C THR A 24 5.81 7.49 -5.48
N GLU A 25 4.78 7.74 -6.28
CA GLU A 25 3.62 6.84 -6.33
C GLU A 25 4.04 5.50 -6.95
N PRO A 26 3.73 4.36 -6.32
CA PRO A 26 4.12 3.07 -6.87
C PRO A 26 3.33 2.78 -8.16
N SER A 27 4.00 2.19 -9.14
CA SER A 27 3.33 1.66 -10.33
C SER A 27 2.50 0.43 -10.00
N LYS A 28 1.56 0.07 -10.89
CA LYS A 28 0.79 -1.19 -10.75
C LYS A 28 1.69 -2.42 -10.68
N ASP A 29 2.78 -2.45 -11.44
CA ASP A 29 3.76 -3.55 -11.41
C ASP A 29 4.52 -3.62 -10.08
N GLN A 30 4.88 -2.47 -9.50
CA GLN A 30 5.50 -2.42 -8.17
C GLN A 30 4.54 -2.90 -7.08
N ILE A 31 3.27 -2.50 -7.14
CA ILE A 31 2.21 -3.00 -6.26
C ILE A 31 2.07 -4.51 -6.42
N LEU A 32 1.92 -4.99 -7.65
CA LEU A 32 1.75 -6.42 -7.94
C LEU A 32 2.94 -7.24 -7.43
N LYS A 33 4.17 -6.81 -7.72
CA LYS A 33 5.39 -7.45 -7.22
C LYS A 33 5.36 -7.55 -5.70
N LYS A 34 5.00 -6.46 -5.01
CA LYS A 34 4.95 -6.47 -3.55
C LYS A 34 3.86 -7.39 -3.00
N ILE A 35 2.68 -7.45 -3.66
CA ILE A 35 1.63 -8.41 -3.31
C ILE A 35 2.13 -9.84 -3.47
N THR A 36 2.86 -10.15 -4.56
CA THR A 36 3.46 -11.48 -4.77
C THR A 36 4.47 -11.82 -3.69
N ASP A 37 5.36 -10.89 -3.34
CA ASP A 37 6.34 -11.08 -2.26
C ASP A 37 5.65 -11.36 -0.91
N LEU A 38 4.58 -10.62 -0.61
CA LEU A 38 3.77 -10.83 0.59
C LEU A 38 3.04 -12.18 0.55
N ALA A 39 2.45 -12.54 -0.59
CA ALA A 39 1.78 -13.82 -0.74
C ALA A 39 2.72 -14.99 -0.48
N ASN A 40 3.94 -14.94 -1.04
CA ASN A 40 4.97 -15.94 -0.81
C ASN A 40 5.43 -15.96 0.66
N GLY A 41 5.66 -14.79 1.27
CA GLY A 41 6.14 -14.69 2.65
C GLY A 41 5.12 -15.12 3.73
N TYR A 42 3.84 -15.21 3.38
CA TYR A 42 2.76 -15.67 4.26
C TYR A 42 2.13 -16.98 3.77
N ASP A 43 2.80 -17.71 2.87
CA ASP A 43 2.33 -18.98 2.30
C ASP A 43 0.88 -18.92 1.77
N LEU A 44 0.52 -17.79 1.15
CA LEU A 44 -0.79 -17.62 0.52
C LEU A 44 -0.78 -18.31 -0.85
N SER A 45 -1.72 -19.24 -1.04
CA SER A 45 -1.91 -19.92 -2.32
C SER A 45 -2.99 -19.25 -3.17
N GLY A 46 -2.85 -19.40 -4.49
CA GLY A 46 -3.84 -18.97 -5.48
C GLY A 46 -3.35 -17.89 -6.44
N GLN A 47 -4.12 -17.67 -7.51
CA GLN A 47 -3.79 -16.67 -8.51
C GLN A 47 -4.05 -15.26 -7.97
N ILE A 48 -3.11 -14.35 -8.22
CA ILE A 48 -3.29 -12.93 -7.93
C ILE A 48 -4.05 -12.28 -9.09
N GLN A 49 -5.18 -11.66 -8.81
CA GLN A 49 -6.02 -10.99 -9.81
C GLN A 49 -6.36 -9.57 -9.37
N PHE A 50 -6.13 -8.60 -10.25
CA PHE A 50 -6.64 -7.25 -10.07
C PHE A 50 -8.15 -7.22 -10.32
N LYS A 51 -8.91 -6.62 -9.40
CA LYS A 51 -10.37 -6.54 -9.51
C LYS A 51 -10.86 -5.14 -9.82
N LYS A 52 -10.39 -4.15 -9.04
CA LYS A 52 -10.92 -2.79 -9.15
C LYS A 52 -9.94 -1.76 -8.62
N LEU A 53 -10.00 -0.55 -9.20
CA LEU A 53 -9.40 0.66 -8.67
C LEU A 53 -10.53 1.58 -8.22
N LEU A 54 -10.46 2.07 -6.98
CA LEU A 54 -11.32 3.11 -6.44
C LEU A 54 -10.48 4.36 -6.20
N ILE A 55 -11.03 5.52 -6.51
CA ILE A 55 -10.37 6.81 -6.34
C ILE A 55 -11.35 7.72 -5.61
N GLU A 56 -10.98 8.17 -4.41
CA GLU A 56 -11.79 9.09 -3.60
C GLU A 56 -10.88 10.10 -2.89
N HIS A 57 -11.26 11.38 -2.92
CA HIS A 57 -10.56 12.46 -2.20
C HIS A 57 -9.03 12.49 -2.38
N GLY A 58 -8.52 12.11 -3.56
CA GLY A 58 -7.07 12.07 -3.84
C GLY A 58 -6.35 10.80 -3.37
N HIS A 59 -7.06 9.87 -2.73
CA HIS A 59 -6.57 8.54 -2.38
C HIS A 59 -6.87 7.54 -3.49
N LYS A 60 -6.00 6.55 -3.66
CA LYS A 60 -6.19 5.44 -4.59
C LYS A 60 -6.25 4.13 -3.82
N MET A 61 -7.27 3.33 -4.08
CA MET A 61 -7.42 2.02 -3.49
C MET A 61 -7.49 0.95 -4.58
N TYR A 62 -6.48 0.08 -4.61
CA TYR A 62 -6.41 -1.05 -5.52
C TYR A 62 -6.92 -2.30 -4.79
N ILE A 63 -7.86 -3.00 -5.40
CA ILE A 63 -8.45 -4.23 -4.88
C ILE A 63 -7.93 -5.39 -5.71
N TYR A 64 -7.29 -6.33 -5.03
CA TYR A 64 -6.81 -7.59 -5.58
C TYR A 64 -7.47 -8.78 -4.86
N GLU A 65 -7.51 -9.91 -5.53
CA GLU A 65 -7.75 -11.23 -4.92
C GLU A 65 -6.47 -12.07 -5.02
N ILE A 66 -6.21 -12.88 -4.00
CA ILE A 66 -5.14 -13.86 -3.92
C ILE A 66 -5.82 -15.18 -3.54
N GLY A 67 -6.13 -16.00 -4.55
CA GLY A 67 -7.01 -17.16 -4.34
C GLY A 67 -8.39 -16.70 -3.84
N ASP A 68 -8.76 -17.09 -2.63
CA ASP A 68 -10.01 -16.72 -1.96
C ASP A 68 -9.89 -15.49 -1.03
N LYS A 69 -8.68 -14.93 -0.89
CA LYS A 69 -8.40 -13.81 0.02
C LYS A 69 -8.42 -12.48 -0.71
N LYS A 70 -9.08 -11.49 -0.11
CA LYS A 70 -9.06 -10.10 -0.59
C LYS A 70 -7.81 -9.38 -0.10
N CYS A 71 -7.11 -8.72 -1.00
CA CYS A 71 -6.02 -7.79 -0.72
C CYS A 71 -6.43 -6.37 -1.12
N ILE A 72 -6.29 -5.43 -0.20
CA ILE A 72 -6.57 -4.00 -0.41
C ILE A 72 -5.23 -3.27 -0.30
N VAL A 73 -4.92 -2.47 -1.32
CA VAL A 73 -3.75 -1.59 -1.34
C VAL A 73 -4.23 -0.16 -1.38
N LEU A 74 -3.99 0.58 -0.31
CA LEU A 74 -4.35 1.98 -0.17
C LEU A 74 -3.09 2.83 -0.39
N VAL A 75 -3.19 3.81 -1.28
CA VAL A 75 -2.12 4.75 -1.62
C VAL A 75 -2.60 6.14 -1.25
N GLU A 76 -1.91 6.76 -0.30
CA GLU A 76 -2.27 8.04 0.31
C GLU A 76 -1.11 9.01 0.17
N ARG A 77 -1.37 10.23 -0.30
CA ARG A 77 -0.39 11.29 -0.28
C ARG A 77 -0.54 12.05 1.03
N LEU A 78 0.49 11.98 1.86
CA LEU A 78 0.60 12.74 3.09
C LEU A 78 1.45 13.98 2.81
N GLU A 79 0.92 15.15 3.11
CA GLU A 79 1.73 16.36 3.18
C GLU A 79 2.70 16.21 4.35
N LYS A 80 3.99 16.52 4.16
CA LYS A 80 4.86 16.64 5.32
C LYS A 80 4.33 17.78 6.18
N ILE A 81 3.80 17.43 7.34
CA ILE A 81 3.67 18.39 8.42
C ILE A 81 5.11 18.76 8.78
N LYS A 82 5.47 20.04 8.66
CA LYS A 82 6.77 20.55 9.09
C LYS A 82 6.92 20.28 10.59
N GLU A 83 7.60 19.21 10.98
CA GLU A 83 8.08 19.00 12.34
C GLU A 83 9.47 18.36 12.19
N PHE A 84 10.57 18.87 12.73
CA PHE A 84 10.77 19.76 13.88
C PHE A 84 11.73 20.89 13.46
N GLU A 85 11.41 22.17 13.76
CA GLU A 85 12.51 23.10 14.02
C GLU A 85 13.28 22.52 15.20
N GLU A 86 14.56 22.22 15.01
CA GLU A 86 15.48 21.95 16.11
C GLU A 86 15.48 23.18 17.03
N MET A 87 14.58 23.22 18.01
CA MET A 87 14.85 23.95 19.24
C MET A 87 15.89 23.15 20.00
N GLY A 88 17.15 23.28 19.56
CA GLY A 88 18.25 22.42 19.98
C GLY A 88 19.60 23.13 19.97
N SER A 89 19.72 24.11 20.88
CA SER A 89 20.94 24.72 21.46
C SER A 89 21.81 25.64 20.59
#